data_AF-A0A117E541-F1
#
_entry.id   AF-A0A117E541-F1
#
_cell.length_a   1.000
_cell.length_b   1.000
_cell.length_c   1.000
_cell.angle_alpha   90.00
_cell.angle_beta   90.00
_cell.angle_gamma   90.00
#
_symmetry.space_group_name_H-M   'P 1'
#
loop_
_entity.id
_entity.type
_entity.pdbx_description
1 polymer ?
#
loop_
_entity_poly.entity_id
_entity_poly.type
_entity_poly.pdbx_seq_one_letter_code
_entity_poly.pdbx_strand_id
1 'polypeptide(L)'
;MDHPKVNAEKVFISPALDPLAVGEINEGLQPHEEVSKMLSILTDAGIQCCFVQEQALIYYGTTRVPRDLVICIPDEQFQRAVELFSSNSHILEPCGPSPLRSPNLLNHKYPRFKAIGWASFWLLVPGNYCHLTVKPENIEWSLGGLPYPKLSVYVQSAIDSKSLLDLEELIDGMDLSEEWGYRTLDLEDYTDTQWLEDRAQAFRDDGVDKMFIFIDPTPVSRREIWLDAVSEIWIQGPKECPQAWFVDILNTQLAKFNAYREPNSVAI
;
A
#
# COMPACT_ATOMS: atom_id res chain seq x y z
N MET A 1 1.35 -31.22 -49.38
CA MET A 1 1.49 -31.56 -47.95
C MET A 1 1.64 -30.24 -47.23
N ASP A 2 0.55 -29.73 -46.69
CA ASP A 2 0.56 -28.48 -45.93
C ASP A 2 0.88 -28.80 -44.48
N HIS A 3 1.95 -28.18 -43.95
CA HIS A 3 2.21 -28.18 -42.53
C HIS A 3 1.08 -27.41 -41.82
N PRO A 4 0.48 -27.96 -40.75
CA PRO A 4 -0.47 -27.21 -39.98
C PRO A 4 0.25 -26.05 -39.29
N LYS A 5 -0.13 -24.82 -39.65
CA LYS A 5 0.24 -23.62 -38.90
C LYS A 5 -0.35 -23.76 -37.50
N VAL A 6 0.52 -23.91 -36.51
CA VAL A 6 0.15 -23.78 -35.10
C VAL A 6 -0.34 -22.35 -34.93
N ASN A 7 -1.65 -22.17 -34.78
CA ASN A 7 -2.22 -20.96 -34.24
C ASN A 7 -1.66 -20.84 -32.83
N ALA A 8 -0.81 -19.84 -32.58
CA ALA A 8 -0.46 -19.43 -31.24
C ALA A 8 -1.73 -18.86 -30.61
N GLU A 9 -2.58 -19.73 -30.07
CA GLU A 9 -3.62 -19.32 -29.13
C GLU A 9 -2.91 -18.53 -28.03
N LYS A 10 -3.31 -17.26 -27.88
CA LYS A 10 -2.93 -16.45 -26.73
C LYS A 10 -3.47 -17.15 -25.50
N VAL A 11 -2.67 -18.03 -24.91
CA VAL A 11 -2.98 -18.67 -23.63
C VAL A 11 -3.16 -17.52 -22.63
N PHE A 12 -4.37 -17.34 -22.14
CA PHE A 12 -4.65 -16.40 -21.08
C PHE A 12 -4.04 -16.97 -19.79
N ILE A 13 -2.85 -16.49 -19.44
CA ILE A 13 -2.25 -16.75 -18.14
C ILE A 13 -2.83 -15.71 -17.19
N SER A 14 -3.50 -16.17 -16.12
CA SER A 14 -3.98 -15.28 -15.07
C SER A 14 -2.79 -14.51 -14.48
N PRO A 15 -2.89 -13.19 -14.27
CA PRO A 15 -1.86 -12.42 -13.55
C PRO A 15 -1.49 -13.01 -12.19
N ALA A 16 -2.41 -13.75 -11.56
CA ALA A 16 -2.18 -14.42 -10.28
C ALA A 16 -1.30 -15.67 -10.37
N LEU A 17 -1.00 -16.15 -11.58
CA LEU A 17 -0.09 -17.28 -11.83
C LEU A 17 1.18 -16.84 -12.56
N ASP A 18 1.34 -15.53 -12.78
CA ASP A 18 2.52 -14.99 -13.42
C ASP A 18 3.75 -15.19 -12.50
N PRO A 19 4.91 -15.62 -13.02
CA PRO A 19 6.12 -15.79 -12.22
C PRO A 19 6.55 -14.52 -11.47
N LEU A 20 6.20 -13.32 -11.96
CA LEU A 20 6.43 -12.06 -11.25
C LEU A 20 5.46 -11.84 -10.09
N ALA A 21 4.39 -12.62 -9.94
CA ALA A 21 3.50 -12.60 -8.79
C ALA A 21 3.77 -13.72 -7.79
N VAL A 22 4.11 -14.93 -8.27
CA VAL A 22 4.16 -16.14 -7.42
C VAL A 22 5.53 -16.81 -7.36
N GLY A 23 6.54 -16.32 -8.08
CA GLY A 23 7.84 -16.98 -8.19
C GLY A 23 7.82 -18.17 -9.17
N GLU A 24 8.93 -18.89 -9.25
CA GLU A 24 9.04 -20.11 -10.07
C GLU A 24 8.41 -21.32 -9.37
N ILE A 25 8.04 -22.35 -10.14
CA ILE A 25 7.31 -23.54 -9.70
C ILE A 25 7.98 -24.30 -8.52
N ASN A 26 9.28 -24.12 -8.29
CA ASN A 26 10.03 -24.81 -7.23
C ASN A 26 10.51 -23.88 -6.11
N GLU A 27 10.14 -22.61 -6.14
CA GLU A 27 10.55 -21.65 -5.13
C GLU A 27 9.55 -21.62 -3.97
N GLY A 28 10.07 -21.67 -2.74
CA GLY A 28 9.29 -21.49 -1.53
C GLY A 28 9.29 -20.05 -1.05
N LEU A 29 8.49 -19.76 -0.02
CA LEU A 29 8.60 -18.50 0.71
C LEU A 29 9.98 -18.40 1.37
N GLN A 30 10.50 -17.18 1.40
CA GLN A 30 11.79 -16.89 2.02
C GLN A 30 11.73 -17.12 3.54
N PRO A 31 12.63 -17.95 4.11
CA PRO A 31 12.71 -18.15 5.55
C PRO A 31 13.10 -16.86 6.27
N HIS A 32 12.73 -16.77 7.54
CA HIS A 32 13.00 -15.60 8.37
C HIS A 32 14.49 -15.18 8.36
N GLU A 33 15.42 -16.13 8.46
CA GLU A 33 16.87 -15.83 8.43
C GLU A 33 17.31 -15.16 7.12
N GLU A 34 16.72 -15.56 5.99
CA GLU A 34 17.00 -14.97 4.69
C GLU A 34 16.40 -13.56 4.57
N VAL A 35 15.20 -13.34 5.13
CA VAL A 35 14.62 -11.99 5.24
C VAL A 35 15.52 -11.08 6.08
N SER A 36 16.05 -11.56 7.20
CA SER A 36 16.99 -10.81 8.03
C SER A 36 18.30 -10.47 7.29
N LYS A 37 18.82 -11.37 6.45
CA LYS A 37 20.01 -11.09 5.60
C LYS A 37 19.74 -9.99 4.58
N MET A 38 18.55 -9.99 3.97
CA MET A 38 18.17 -8.95 3.02
C MET A 38 18.06 -7.58 3.70
N LEU A 39 17.48 -7.55 4.92
CA LEU A 39 17.44 -6.33 5.73
C LEU A 39 18.83 -5.84 6.13
N SER A 40 19.78 -6.75 6.40
CA SER A 40 21.12 -6.37 6.85
C SER A 40 21.86 -5.52 5.82
N ILE A 41 21.57 -5.70 4.52
CA ILE A 41 22.10 -4.86 3.43
C ILE A 41 21.85 -3.35 3.71
N LEU A 42 20.67 -3.02 4.24
CA LEU A 42 20.29 -1.64 4.55
C LEU A 42 20.81 -1.23 5.92
N THR A 43 20.61 -2.06 6.94
CA THR A 43 20.94 -1.69 8.32
C THR A 43 22.45 -1.56 8.53
N ASP A 44 23.26 -2.43 7.91
CA ASP A 44 24.73 -2.36 7.97
C ASP A 44 25.26 -1.11 7.26
N ALA A 45 24.52 -0.59 6.28
CA ALA A 45 24.81 0.67 5.60
C ALA A 45 24.32 1.90 6.38
N GLY A 46 23.69 1.71 7.54
CA GLY A 46 23.11 2.74 8.40
C GLY A 46 21.76 3.28 7.92
N ILE A 47 21.13 2.62 6.94
CA ILE A 47 19.84 3.04 6.40
C ILE A 47 18.73 2.51 7.31
N GLN A 48 17.97 3.43 7.89
CA GLN A 48 16.75 3.08 8.63
C GLN A 48 15.69 2.60 7.67
N CYS A 49 14.89 1.63 8.07
CA CYS A 49 13.80 1.12 7.24
C CYS A 49 12.75 0.42 8.11
N CYS A 50 11.54 0.26 7.60
CA CYS A 50 10.52 -0.57 8.22
C CYS A 50 9.62 -1.22 7.17
N PHE A 51 9.07 -2.38 7.50
CA PHE A 51 8.01 -2.99 6.69
C PHE A 51 6.71 -2.19 6.81
N VAL A 52 6.00 -2.06 5.70
CA VAL A 52 4.74 -1.32 5.58
C VAL A 52 3.73 -2.11 4.75
N GLN A 53 2.52 -1.57 4.54
CA GLN A 53 1.42 -2.23 3.83
C GLN A 53 1.06 -3.57 4.49
N GLU A 54 0.85 -4.64 3.72
CA GLU A 54 0.35 -5.91 4.26
C GLU A 54 1.21 -6.47 5.40
N GLN A 55 2.53 -6.32 5.36
CA GLN A 55 3.43 -6.85 6.39
C GLN A 55 3.27 -6.13 7.73
N ALA A 56 3.07 -4.81 7.73
CA ALA A 56 2.81 -4.07 8.95
C ALA A 56 1.42 -4.37 9.52
N LEU A 57 0.42 -4.52 8.65
CA LEU A 57 -0.94 -4.92 9.06
C LEU A 57 -0.95 -6.32 9.69
N ILE A 58 -0.26 -7.29 9.06
CA ILE A 58 -0.10 -8.64 9.61
C ILE A 58 0.61 -8.60 10.98
N TYR A 59 1.65 -7.77 11.11
CA TYR A 59 2.35 -7.60 12.39
C TYR A 59 1.41 -7.10 13.50
N TYR A 60 0.46 -6.23 13.15
CA TYR A 60 -0.58 -5.70 14.05
C TYR A 60 -1.88 -6.52 14.07
N GLY A 61 -1.81 -7.82 13.75
CA GLY A 61 -2.90 -8.76 14.00
C GLY A 61 -3.91 -8.92 12.86
N THR A 62 -3.75 -8.21 11.74
CA THR A 62 -4.65 -8.34 10.59
C THR A 62 -4.39 -9.64 9.81
N THR A 63 -5.44 -10.26 9.28
CA THR A 63 -5.32 -11.41 8.37
C THR A 63 -5.23 -10.95 6.92
N ARG A 64 -4.01 -10.78 6.39
CA ARG A 64 -3.75 -10.49 4.98
C ARG A 64 -2.86 -11.57 4.35
N VAL A 65 -2.98 -11.73 3.03
CA VAL A 65 -2.01 -12.52 2.26
C VAL A 65 -0.87 -11.58 1.86
N PRO A 66 0.36 -11.79 2.35
CA PRO A 66 1.49 -10.95 1.96
C PRO A 66 1.75 -11.11 0.46
N ARG A 67 1.93 -9.98 -0.24
CA ARG A 67 2.34 -9.95 -1.65
C ARG A 67 3.85 -9.74 -1.71
N ASP A 68 4.26 -8.51 -1.95
CA ASP A 68 5.65 -8.10 -1.86
C ASP A 68 5.99 -7.79 -0.40
N LEU A 69 7.24 -7.97 -0.01
CA LEU A 69 7.83 -7.42 1.19
C LEU A 69 8.13 -5.94 0.92
N VAL A 70 7.20 -5.06 1.32
CA VAL A 70 7.32 -3.63 1.05
C VAL A 70 8.08 -2.95 2.17
N ILE A 71 9.18 -2.29 1.82
CA ILE A 71 10.05 -1.58 2.76
C ILE A 71 10.01 -0.09 2.49
N CYS A 72 9.69 0.64 3.54
CA CYS A 72 9.73 2.08 3.58
C CYS A 72 11.13 2.57 3.97
N ILE A 73 11.71 3.48 3.17
CA ILE A 73 13.06 4.02 3.32
C ILE A 73 12.97 5.55 3.47
N PRO A 74 13.83 6.20 4.28
CA PRO A 74 13.91 7.66 4.31
C PRO A 74 14.11 8.23 2.91
N ASP A 75 13.32 9.24 2.55
CA ASP A 75 13.29 9.84 1.21
C ASP A 75 14.68 10.23 0.70
N GLU A 76 15.51 10.80 1.58
CA GLU A 76 16.87 11.25 1.26
C GLU A 76 17.87 10.10 1.05
N GLN A 77 17.55 8.89 1.51
CA GLN A 77 18.39 7.69 1.37
C GLN A 77 17.81 6.69 0.37
N PHE A 78 16.64 6.96 -0.21
CA PHE A 78 15.93 6.05 -1.09
C PHE A 78 16.80 5.57 -2.26
N GLN A 79 17.44 6.51 -2.98
CA GLN A 79 18.29 6.16 -4.12
C GLN A 79 19.49 5.29 -3.72
N ARG A 80 20.11 5.58 -2.57
CA ARG A 80 21.21 4.79 -2.02
C ARG A 80 20.77 3.37 -1.65
N ALA A 81 19.56 3.20 -1.09
CA ALA A 81 19.01 1.88 -0.78
C ALA A 81 18.78 1.04 -2.04
N VAL A 82 18.25 1.66 -3.10
CA VAL A 82 18.07 1.01 -4.42
C VAL A 82 19.40 0.55 -5.00
N GLU A 83 20.44 1.38 -4.92
CA GLU A 83 21.79 1.05 -5.37
C GLU A 83 22.40 -0.11 -4.58
N LEU A 84 22.20 -0.16 -3.26
CA LEU A 84 22.65 -1.26 -2.41
C LEU A 84 21.96 -2.58 -2.79
N PHE A 85 20.63 -2.58 -2.96
CA PHE A 85 19.90 -3.78 -3.39
C PHE A 85 20.37 -4.23 -4.78
N SER A 86 20.53 -3.30 -5.71
CA SER A 86 21.01 -3.59 -7.07
C SER A 86 22.44 -4.15 -7.10
N SER A 87 23.29 -3.71 -6.19
CA SER A 87 24.69 -4.15 -6.10
C SER A 87 24.84 -5.54 -5.47
N ASN A 88 23.81 -6.06 -4.79
CA ASN A 88 23.80 -7.39 -4.18
C ASN A 88 23.21 -8.44 -5.13
N SER A 89 23.70 -8.45 -6.38
CA SER A 89 23.18 -9.28 -7.48
C SER A 89 23.34 -10.79 -7.31
N HIS A 90 23.99 -11.23 -6.24
CA HIS A 90 24.16 -12.65 -5.90
C HIS A 90 22.97 -13.21 -5.11
N ILE A 91 22.14 -12.34 -4.53
CA ILE A 91 20.97 -12.70 -3.70
C ILE A 91 19.68 -11.99 -4.14
N LEU A 92 19.78 -10.88 -4.86
CA LEU A 92 18.64 -10.12 -5.40
C LEU A 92 18.80 -9.89 -6.90
N GLU A 93 17.69 -9.93 -7.63
CA GLU A 93 17.64 -9.51 -9.04
C GLU A 93 16.58 -8.42 -9.23
N PRO A 94 16.89 -7.29 -9.91
CA PRO A 94 15.86 -6.33 -10.30
C PRO A 94 14.81 -7.02 -11.18
N CYS A 95 13.52 -6.77 -10.92
CA CYS A 95 12.45 -7.38 -11.68
C CYS A 95 11.35 -6.37 -12.05
N GLY A 96 10.46 -6.79 -12.96
CA GLY A 96 9.33 -5.97 -13.40
C GLY A 96 8.31 -5.76 -12.28
N PRO A 97 7.41 -4.77 -12.44
CA PRO A 97 6.34 -4.52 -11.48
C PRO A 97 5.44 -5.77 -11.34
N SER A 98 4.84 -5.92 -10.16
CA SER A 98 3.86 -6.98 -9.95
C SER A 98 2.70 -6.87 -10.96
N PRO A 99 2.29 -7.97 -11.61
CA PRO A 99 1.15 -7.97 -12.50
C PRO A 99 -0.18 -7.86 -11.74
N LEU A 100 -0.16 -8.05 -10.41
CA LEU A 100 -1.29 -7.83 -9.52
C LEU A 100 -1.31 -6.38 -9.03
N ARG A 101 -1.74 -5.46 -9.91
CA ARG A 101 -1.86 -4.04 -9.54
C ARG A 101 -3.00 -3.83 -8.54
N SER A 102 -2.69 -3.15 -7.43
CA SER A 102 -3.72 -2.63 -6.54
C SER A 102 -4.21 -1.29 -7.08
N PRO A 103 -5.54 -1.07 -7.24
CA PRO A 103 -6.07 0.17 -7.80
C PRO A 103 -5.77 1.40 -6.93
N ASN A 104 -5.47 1.20 -5.64
CA ASN A 104 -5.25 2.27 -4.67
C ASN A 104 -3.75 2.48 -4.34
N LEU A 105 -2.84 1.80 -5.06
CA LEU A 105 -1.39 1.90 -4.85
C LEU A 105 -0.66 2.15 -6.17
N LEU A 106 0.41 2.93 -6.12
CA LEU A 106 1.34 3.15 -7.24
C LEU A 106 2.61 2.30 -7.08
N ASN A 107 2.50 1.12 -6.47
CA ASN A 107 3.65 0.25 -6.18
C ASN A 107 4.48 -0.06 -7.44
N HIS A 108 3.85 -0.12 -8.63
CA HIS A 108 4.55 -0.37 -9.90
C HIS A 108 5.50 0.75 -10.35
N LYS A 109 5.48 1.91 -9.68
CA LYS A 109 6.39 3.03 -9.95
C LYS A 109 7.73 2.91 -9.25
N TYR A 110 7.85 1.96 -8.31
CA TYR A 110 9.01 1.86 -7.45
C TYR A 110 9.85 0.60 -7.75
N PRO A 111 11.17 0.63 -7.46
CA PRO A 111 12.07 -0.49 -7.73
C PRO A 111 11.67 -1.74 -6.96
N ARG A 112 11.55 -2.83 -7.71
CA ARG A 112 11.18 -4.15 -7.20
C ARG A 112 12.30 -5.14 -7.50
N PHE A 113 12.57 -6.02 -6.55
CA PHE A 113 13.62 -7.02 -6.64
C PHE A 113 13.03 -8.39 -6.31
N LYS A 114 13.43 -9.41 -7.05
CA LYS A 114 13.16 -10.81 -6.69
C LYS A 114 14.33 -11.35 -5.88
N ALA A 115 14.03 -12.04 -4.79
CA ALA A 115 15.04 -12.77 -4.04
C ALA A 115 15.41 -14.06 -4.79
N ILE A 116 16.69 -14.25 -5.09
CA ILE A 116 17.16 -15.37 -5.90
C ILE A 116 16.92 -16.68 -5.14
N GLY A 117 16.21 -17.62 -5.77
CA GLY A 117 15.86 -18.92 -5.19
C GLY A 117 14.63 -18.90 -4.29
N TRP A 118 13.91 -17.77 -4.20
CA TRP A 118 12.73 -17.62 -3.34
C TRP A 118 11.56 -17.01 -4.11
N ALA A 119 10.34 -17.44 -3.75
CA ALA A 119 9.08 -16.87 -4.23
C ALA A 119 8.74 -15.62 -3.41
N SER A 120 9.71 -14.70 -3.29
CA SER A 120 9.59 -13.50 -2.46
C SER A 120 10.15 -12.31 -3.20
N PHE A 121 9.39 -11.23 -3.17
CA PHE A 121 9.68 -9.99 -3.89
C PHE A 121 9.79 -8.86 -2.90
N TRP A 122 10.75 -7.98 -3.12
CA TRP A 122 11.05 -6.84 -2.28
C TRP A 122 10.74 -5.58 -3.05
N LEU A 123 9.90 -4.72 -2.47
CA LEU A 123 9.56 -3.43 -3.06
C LEU A 123 10.10 -2.33 -2.15
N LEU A 124 10.97 -1.49 -2.67
CA LEU A 124 11.46 -0.33 -1.92
C LEU A 124 10.59 0.88 -2.24
N VAL A 125 10.07 1.54 -1.23
CA VAL A 125 9.30 2.80 -1.37
C VAL A 125 9.86 3.89 -0.44
N PRO A 126 9.77 5.17 -0.83
CA PRO A 126 10.19 6.28 0.04
C PRO A 126 9.17 6.53 1.17
N GLY A 127 9.63 7.12 2.27
CA GLY A 127 8.84 7.52 3.43
C GLY A 127 7.56 8.25 3.05
N ASN A 128 7.72 9.29 2.24
CA ASN A 128 6.60 10.09 1.78
C ASN A 128 5.56 9.29 0.99
N TYR A 129 5.91 8.20 0.29
CA TYR A 129 4.92 7.40 -0.43
C TYR A 129 3.89 6.74 0.50
N CYS A 130 4.31 6.41 1.71
CA CYS A 130 3.46 5.82 2.74
C CYS A 130 2.97 6.84 3.78
N HIS A 131 3.18 8.14 3.57
CA HIS A 131 2.93 9.17 4.59
C HIS A 131 3.61 8.83 5.94
N LEU A 132 4.87 8.39 5.88
CA LEU A 132 5.63 7.96 7.05
C LEU A 132 6.99 8.66 7.09
N THR A 133 7.31 9.26 8.23
CA THR A 133 8.68 9.68 8.52
C THR A 133 9.47 8.48 9.05
N VAL A 134 10.39 7.96 8.26
CA VAL A 134 11.21 6.79 8.61
C VAL A 134 12.43 7.24 9.42
N LYS A 135 12.39 7.07 10.74
CA LYS A 135 13.47 7.42 11.67
C LYS A 135 13.45 6.50 12.90
N PRO A 136 14.57 6.35 13.63
CA PRO A 136 14.67 5.38 14.73
C PRO A 136 13.58 5.55 15.78
N GLU A 137 13.16 6.78 16.08
CA GLU A 137 12.14 7.04 17.12
C GLU A 137 10.75 6.58 16.71
N ASN A 138 10.51 6.39 15.41
CA ASN A 138 9.24 5.98 14.83
C ASN A 138 9.18 4.47 14.53
N ILE A 139 10.28 3.74 14.76
CA ILE A 139 10.39 2.31 14.43
C ILE A 139 10.41 1.49 15.73
N GLU A 140 9.74 0.35 15.70
CA GLU A 140 9.89 -0.72 16.69
C GLU A 140 10.35 -2.01 16.03
N TRP A 141 10.92 -2.91 16.82
CA TRP A 141 11.48 -4.18 16.35
C TRP A 141 10.66 -5.32 16.92
N SER A 142 10.20 -6.21 16.04
CA SER A 142 9.50 -7.42 16.47
C SER A 142 10.43 -8.36 17.25
N LEU A 143 9.86 -9.38 17.88
CA LEU A 143 10.66 -10.45 18.52
C LEU A 143 11.58 -11.19 17.54
N GLY A 144 11.24 -11.18 16.24
CA GLY A 144 12.08 -11.71 15.16
C GLY A 144 13.18 -10.74 14.71
N GLY A 145 13.25 -9.52 15.26
CA GLY A 145 14.22 -8.53 14.80
C GLY A 145 13.90 -7.99 13.41
N LEU A 146 12.60 -7.87 13.08
CA LEU A 146 12.15 -7.17 11.88
C LEU A 146 11.61 -5.78 12.26
N PRO A 147 11.94 -4.72 11.51
CA PRO A 147 11.53 -3.36 11.84
C PRO A 147 10.12 -3.04 11.30
N TYR A 148 9.30 -2.42 12.13
CA TYR A 148 7.94 -1.96 11.81
C TYR A 148 7.75 -0.52 12.28
N PRO A 149 6.91 0.29 11.62
CA PRO A 149 6.50 1.58 12.17
C PRO A 149 5.80 1.32 13.51
N LYS A 150 6.09 2.11 14.54
CA LYS A 150 5.35 2.04 15.81
C LYS A 150 3.85 2.20 15.56
N LEU A 151 3.03 1.53 16.37
CA LEU A 151 1.58 1.50 16.15
C LEU A 151 0.96 2.90 16.07
N SER A 152 1.32 3.80 16.99
CA SER A 152 0.82 5.19 16.96
C SER A 152 1.24 5.95 15.71
N VAL A 153 2.43 5.68 15.18
CA VAL A 153 2.92 6.30 13.93
C VAL A 153 2.15 5.76 12.73
N TYR A 154 1.87 4.46 12.71
CA TYR A 154 1.17 3.84 11.58
C TYR A 154 -0.32 4.20 11.56
N VAL A 155 -0.97 4.23 12.72
CA VAL A 155 -2.36 4.69 12.86
C VAL A 155 -2.47 6.17 12.50
N GLN A 156 -1.55 7.03 12.97
CA GLN A 156 -1.53 8.45 12.59
C GLN A 156 -1.41 8.62 11.07
N SER A 157 -0.49 7.88 10.45
CA SER A 157 -0.30 7.87 8.99
C SER A 157 -1.58 7.45 8.25
N ALA A 158 -2.28 6.42 8.74
CA ALA A 158 -3.54 5.98 8.14
C ALA A 158 -4.65 7.04 8.23
N ILE A 159 -4.73 7.77 9.35
CA ILE A 159 -5.65 8.91 9.51
C ILE A 159 -5.29 10.04 8.53
N ASP A 160 -4.03 10.48 8.53
CA ASP A 160 -3.57 11.61 7.73
C ASP A 160 -3.67 11.36 6.22
N SER A 161 -3.38 10.12 5.80
CA SER A 161 -3.50 9.67 4.41
C SER A 161 -4.91 9.21 4.02
N LYS A 162 -5.87 9.22 4.96
CA LYS A 162 -7.22 8.67 4.80
C LYS A 162 -7.22 7.23 4.27
N SER A 163 -6.26 6.41 4.71
CA SER A 163 -6.27 4.97 4.44
C SER A 163 -7.25 4.29 5.39
N LEU A 164 -8.55 4.50 5.17
CA LEU A 164 -9.61 4.10 6.10
C LEU A 164 -9.69 2.58 6.30
N LEU A 165 -9.44 1.80 5.24
CA LEU A 165 -9.39 0.34 5.34
C LEU A 165 -8.22 -0.14 6.21
N ASP A 166 -7.04 0.46 6.06
CA ASP A 166 -5.89 0.10 6.88
C ASP A 166 -6.12 0.55 8.34
N LEU A 167 -6.77 1.70 8.55
CA LEU A 167 -7.13 2.20 9.87
C LEU A 167 -8.09 1.24 10.61
N GLU A 168 -9.16 0.79 9.95
CA GLU A 168 -10.10 -0.20 10.49
C GLU A 168 -9.38 -1.50 10.87
N GLU A 169 -8.52 -2.01 9.99
CA GLU A 169 -7.78 -3.24 10.23
C GLU A 169 -6.76 -3.15 11.38
N LEU A 170 -6.18 -1.96 11.59
CA LEU A 170 -5.31 -1.69 12.74
C LEU A 170 -6.11 -1.58 14.05
N ILE A 171 -7.28 -0.93 14.01
CA ILE A 171 -8.18 -0.82 15.17
C ILE A 171 -8.65 -2.21 15.60
N ASP A 172 -9.16 -3.01 14.67
CA ASP A 172 -9.64 -4.37 14.93
C ASP A 172 -8.51 -5.31 15.34
N GLY A 173 -7.35 -5.24 14.66
CA GLY A 173 -6.22 -6.12 14.90
C GLY A 173 -5.56 -5.91 16.27
N MET A 174 -5.59 -4.68 16.78
CA MET A 174 -4.94 -4.29 18.04
C MET A 174 -5.92 -3.94 19.17
N ASP A 175 -7.23 -4.07 18.95
CA ASP A 175 -8.29 -3.73 19.91
C ASP A 175 -8.15 -2.28 20.43
N LEU A 176 -8.01 -1.34 19.50
CA LEU A 176 -7.76 0.07 19.84
C LEU A 176 -9.02 0.76 20.34
N SER A 177 -8.99 1.24 21.58
CA SER A 177 -10.10 2.02 22.16
C SER A 177 -10.04 3.50 21.77
N GLU A 178 -11.18 4.18 21.83
CA GLU A 178 -11.25 5.63 21.67
C GLU A 178 -10.20 6.37 22.53
N GLU A 179 -10.10 6.03 23.83
CA GLU A 179 -9.18 6.64 24.79
C GLU A 179 -7.71 6.34 24.51
N TRP A 180 -7.40 5.25 23.80
CA TRP A 180 -6.05 5.02 23.31
C TRP A 180 -5.65 6.15 22.36
N GLY A 181 -6.48 6.47 21.36
CA GLY A 181 -6.17 7.50 20.37
C GLY A 181 -5.97 8.88 20.98
N TYR A 182 -6.83 9.31 21.91
CA TYR A 182 -6.65 10.59 22.62
C TYR A 182 -5.34 10.70 23.41
N ARG A 183 -4.74 9.57 23.81
CA ARG A 183 -3.48 9.56 24.56
C ARG A 183 -2.24 9.46 23.68
N THR A 184 -2.37 8.93 22.46
CA THR A 184 -1.23 8.51 21.63
C THR A 184 -1.13 9.21 20.29
N LEU A 185 -2.25 9.72 19.75
CA LEU A 185 -2.34 10.32 18.43
C LEU A 185 -2.43 11.84 18.52
N ASP A 186 -2.02 12.49 17.43
CA ASP A 186 -2.32 13.89 17.19
C ASP A 186 -3.65 13.99 16.44
N LEU A 187 -4.71 14.23 17.21
CA LEU A 187 -6.08 14.35 16.70
C LEU A 187 -6.50 15.82 16.49
N GLU A 188 -5.60 16.76 16.69
CA GLU A 188 -5.87 18.17 16.40
C GLU A 188 -5.76 18.44 14.89
N ASP A 189 -6.33 19.55 14.44
CA ASP A 189 -6.33 20.00 13.04
C ASP A 189 -6.93 18.98 12.04
N TYR A 190 -6.54 19.12 10.78
CA TYR A 190 -7.08 18.40 9.62
C TYR A 190 -6.02 17.49 9.02
N THR A 191 -6.47 16.48 8.28
CA THR A 191 -5.66 15.62 7.42
C THR A 191 -4.71 16.39 6.49
N ASP A 192 -3.61 15.75 6.12
CA ASP A 192 -2.57 16.34 5.26
C ASP A 192 -3.06 16.52 3.81
N THR A 193 -3.70 17.66 3.60
CA THR A 193 -4.34 18.02 2.32
C THR A 193 -3.32 18.09 1.20
N GLN A 194 -2.13 18.66 1.44
CA GLN A 194 -1.11 18.79 0.40
C GLN A 194 -0.63 17.41 -0.06
N TRP A 195 -0.36 16.51 0.89
CA TRP A 195 0.04 15.16 0.54
C TRP A 195 -1.04 14.40 -0.25
N LEU A 196 -2.31 14.55 0.13
CA LEU A 196 -3.43 13.94 -0.58
C LEU A 196 -3.58 14.49 -2.00
N GLU A 197 -3.38 15.81 -2.19
CA GLU A 197 -3.39 16.45 -3.51
C GLU A 197 -2.27 15.90 -4.40
N ASP A 198 -1.05 15.85 -3.86
CA ASP A 198 0.13 15.33 -4.55
C ASP A 198 -0.05 13.86 -4.92
N ARG A 199 -0.61 13.05 -4.01
CA ARG A 199 -0.91 11.64 -4.27
C ARG A 199 -1.96 11.50 -5.35
N ALA A 200 -3.07 12.25 -5.26
CA ALA A 200 -4.11 12.22 -6.29
C ALA A 200 -3.55 12.67 -7.66
N GLN A 201 -2.60 13.62 -7.69
CA GLN A 201 -1.92 14.03 -8.90
C GLN A 201 -1.01 12.93 -9.46
N ALA A 202 -0.26 12.22 -8.61
CA ALA A 202 0.58 11.11 -9.03
C ALA A 202 -0.23 9.99 -9.73
N PHE A 203 -1.45 9.71 -9.27
CA PHE A 203 -2.35 8.77 -9.97
C PHE A 203 -2.79 9.30 -11.34
N ARG A 204 -3.11 10.59 -11.45
CA ARG A 204 -3.46 11.22 -12.73
C ARG A 204 -2.30 11.16 -13.71
N ASP A 205 -1.08 11.44 -13.24
CA ASP A 205 0.14 11.42 -14.05
C ASP A 205 0.53 10.00 -14.48
N ASP A 206 0.13 8.98 -13.70
CA ASP A 206 0.26 7.57 -14.07
C ASP A 206 -0.78 7.11 -15.12
N GLY A 207 -1.72 7.98 -15.48
CA GLY A 207 -2.76 7.68 -16.47
C GLY A 207 -3.92 6.87 -15.90
N VAL A 208 -4.06 6.80 -14.58
CA VAL A 208 -5.25 6.20 -13.94
C VAL A 208 -6.46 7.08 -14.26
N ASP A 209 -7.53 6.44 -14.74
CA ASP A 209 -8.78 7.15 -15.00
C ASP A 209 -9.25 7.81 -13.71
N LYS A 210 -9.67 9.08 -13.78
CA LYS A 210 -10.16 9.85 -12.63
C LYS A 210 -11.27 9.11 -11.87
N MET A 211 -12.05 8.28 -12.55
CA MET A 211 -13.10 7.45 -11.95
C MET A 211 -12.55 6.40 -10.96
N PHE A 212 -11.29 5.99 -11.10
CA PHE A 212 -10.62 5.00 -10.24
C PHE A 212 -9.62 5.63 -9.25
N ILE A 213 -9.58 6.96 -9.14
CA ILE A 213 -8.74 7.65 -8.15
C ILE A 213 -9.58 7.90 -6.90
N PHE A 214 -9.47 7.00 -5.92
CA PHE A 214 -10.19 7.06 -4.64
C PHE A 214 -9.44 7.88 -3.58
N ILE A 215 -8.90 9.04 -3.97
CA ILE A 215 -8.20 9.96 -3.06
C ILE A 215 -8.95 11.29 -3.06
N ASP A 216 -9.49 11.64 -1.90
CA ASP A 216 -10.15 12.93 -1.68
C ASP A 216 -9.24 13.84 -0.84
N PRO A 217 -8.67 14.91 -1.42
CA PRO A 217 -7.82 15.84 -0.68
C PRO A 217 -8.59 16.79 0.24
N THR A 218 -9.92 16.83 0.20
CA THR A 218 -10.72 17.76 1.01
C THR A 218 -10.31 17.66 2.49
N PRO A 219 -9.96 18.75 3.19
CA PRO A 219 -9.59 18.67 4.60
C PRO A 219 -10.69 18.05 5.45
N VAL A 220 -10.35 17.02 6.22
CA VAL A 220 -11.23 16.37 7.21
C VAL A 220 -10.54 16.38 8.57
N SER A 221 -11.30 16.62 9.63
CA SER A 221 -10.81 16.59 11.01
C SER A 221 -10.23 15.22 11.35
N ARG A 222 -8.99 15.18 11.88
CA ARG A 222 -8.37 13.92 12.32
C ARG A 222 -9.18 13.25 13.42
N ARG A 223 -9.71 14.06 14.34
CA ARG A 223 -10.59 13.61 15.42
C ARG A 223 -11.86 12.95 14.88
N GLU A 224 -12.44 13.50 13.80
CA GLU A 224 -13.66 12.96 13.21
C GLU A 224 -13.39 11.59 12.60
N ILE A 225 -12.32 11.46 11.80
CA ILE A 225 -11.88 10.17 11.24
C ILE A 225 -11.64 9.14 12.35
N TRP A 226 -10.93 9.52 13.41
CA TRP A 226 -10.66 8.63 14.53
C TRP A 226 -11.94 8.15 15.23
N LEU A 227 -12.82 9.08 15.61
CA LEU A 227 -14.07 8.78 16.31
C LEU A 227 -14.99 7.91 15.45
N ASP A 228 -15.11 8.22 14.17
CA ASP A 228 -15.91 7.44 13.25
C ASP A 228 -15.38 6.00 13.14
N ALA A 229 -14.06 5.83 13.03
CA ALA A 229 -13.44 4.52 12.88
C ALA A 229 -13.50 3.64 14.15
N VAL A 230 -13.36 4.21 15.34
CA VAL A 230 -13.41 3.45 16.62
C VAL A 230 -14.84 3.26 17.16
N SER A 231 -15.79 4.09 16.74
CA SER A 231 -17.18 3.92 17.17
C SER A 231 -17.76 2.64 16.57
N GLU A 232 -18.41 1.80 17.41
CA GLU A 232 -19.10 0.57 16.98
C GLU A 232 -20.24 0.80 15.96
N ILE A 233 -20.45 2.02 15.47
CA ILE A 233 -21.43 2.36 14.43
C ILE A 233 -21.08 1.69 13.08
N TRP A 234 -19.82 1.28 12.87
CA TRP A 234 -19.47 0.36 11.77
C TRP A 234 -19.84 -1.11 12.05
N ILE A 235 -20.07 -1.49 13.31
CA ILE A 235 -20.20 -2.89 13.76
C ILE A 235 -21.67 -3.34 13.94
N GLN A 236 -22.68 -2.46 13.83
CA GLN A 236 -24.11 -2.87 13.80
C GLN A 236 -24.98 -2.20 12.73
N GLY A 237 -24.43 -1.90 11.55
CA GLY A 237 -25.25 -1.87 10.32
C GLY A 237 -25.68 -3.30 9.94
N PRO A 238 -26.87 -3.51 9.34
CA PRO A 238 -27.30 -4.86 8.93
C PRO A 238 -26.22 -5.48 8.03
N LYS A 239 -26.11 -6.83 8.04
CA LYS A 239 -25.15 -7.64 7.26
C LYS A 239 -25.34 -7.55 5.73
N GLU A 240 -25.50 -6.35 5.21
CA GLU A 240 -25.42 -5.99 3.82
C GLU A 240 -24.23 -5.03 3.73
N CYS A 241 -23.23 -5.47 2.97
CA CYS A 241 -22.07 -4.74 2.43
C CYS A 241 -22.10 -3.22 2.69
N PRO A 242 -21.01 -2.58 3.17
CA PRO A 242 -20.95 -1.14 3.46
C PRO A 242 -21.07 -0.34 2.17
N GLN A 243 -22.29 -0.28 1.69
CA GLN A 243 -22.69 0.39 0.49
C GLN A 243 -23.02 1.83 0.82
N ALA A 244 -23.39 2.24 2.04
CA ALA A 244 -23.88 3.61 2.26
C ALA A 244 -22.85 4.72 1.90
N TRP A 245 -21.61 4.71 2.42
CA TRP A 245 -20.60 5.67 1.95
C TRP A 245 -20.19 5.35 0.52
N PHE A 246 -19.98 4.07 0.18
CA PHE A 246 -19.47 3.70 -1.14
C PHE A 246 -20.47 4.09 -2.24
N VAL A 247 -21.77 4.08 -1.91
CA VAL A 247 -22.95 4.53 -2.65
C VAL A 247 -23.05 6.03 -2.59
N ASP A 248 -22.74 6.73 -1.50
CA ASP A 248 -22.71 8.20 -1.49
C ASP A 248 -21.54 8.76 -2.30
N ILE A 249 -20.37 8.12 -2.25
CA ILE A 249 -19.24 8.37 -3.15
C ILE A 249 -19.65 7.98 -4.58
N LEU A 250 -20.17 6.79 -4.83
CA LEU A 250 -20.63 6.37 -6.16
C LEU A 250 -21.75 7.26 -6.69
N ASN A 251 -22.66 7.76 -5.86
CA ASN A 251 -23.78 8.63 -6.22
C ASN A 251 -23.28 10.05 -6.51
N THR A 252 -22.35 10.54 -5.71
CA THR A 252 -21.64 11.81 -5.97
C THR A 252 -20.83 11.72 -7.26
N GLN A 253 -20.23 10.57 -7.55
CA GLN A 253 -19.49 10.29 -8.79
C GLN A 253 -20.42 10.02 -9.99
N LEU A 254 -21.58 9.39 -9.79
CA LEU A 254 -22.65 9.20 -10.79
C LEU A 254 -23.33 10.53 -11.14
N ALA A 255 -23.50 11.43 -10.17
CA ALA A 255 -23.97 12.79 -10.41
C ALA A 255 -22.97 13.57 -11.27
N LYS A 256 -21.66 13.43 -11.01
CA LYS A 256 -20.59 13.96 -11.88
C LYS A 256 -20.62 13.29 -13.27
N PHE A 257 -20.81 11.98 -13.36
CA PHE A 257 -20.93 11.24 -14.63
C PHE A 257 -22.12 11.72 -15.48
N ASN A 258 -23.27 12.00 -14.87
CA ASN A 258 -24.45 12.52 -15.55
C ASN A 258 -24.26 13.97 -16.02
N ALA A 259 -23.55 14.80 -15.25
CA ALA A 259 -23.23 16.18 -15.64
C ALA A 259 -22.28 16.27 -16.85
N TYR A 260 -21.39 15.28 -17.03
CA TYR A 260 -20.52 15.20 -18.22
C TYR A 260 -21.25 14.67 -19.47
N ARG A 261 -22.45 14.12 -19.32
CA ARG A 261 -23.22 13.47 -20.39
C ARG A 261 -24.27 14.38 -21.04
N GLU A 262 -24.50 15.58 -20.52
CA GLU A 262 -25.26 16.60 -21.25
C GLU A 262 -24.39 17.18 -22.37
N PRO A 263 -24.68 16.90 -23.65
CA PRO A 263 -24.02 17.61 -24.72
C PRO A 263 -24.51 19.05 -24.66
N ASN A 264 -23.59 20.01 -24.76
CA ASN A 264 -23.88 21.35 -25.22
C ASN A 264 -24.86 21.25 -26.40
N SER A 265 -26.12 21.59 -26.16
CA SER A 265 -27.12 21.80 -27.18
C SER A 265 -26.76 23.08 -27.93
N VAL A 266 -25.76 22.97 -28.80
CA VAL A 266 -25.59 23.90 -29.91
C VAL A 266 -26.69 23.55 -30.91
N ALA A 267 -27.83 24.21 -30.75
CA ALA A 267 -28.83 24.30 -31.79
C ALA A 267 -28.37 25.34 -32.82
N ILE A 268 -28.45 24.93 -34.08
CA ILE A 268 -28.25 25.66 -35.34
C ILE A 268 -29.13 26.90 -35.39
#